data_AF-A0A671NGI0-F1
#
_entry.id   AF-A0A671NGI0-F1
#
_cell.length_a   1.000
_cell.length_b   1.000
_cell.length_c   1.000
_cell.angle_alpha   90.00
_cell.angle_beta   90.00
_cell.angle_gamma   90.00
#
_symmetry.space_group_name_H-M   'P 1'
#
loop_
_entity.id
_entity.type
_entity.pdbx_description
1 polymer ?
#
loop_
_entity_poly.entity_id
_entity_poly.type
_entity_poly.pdbx_seq_one_letter_code
_entity_poly.pdbx_strand_id
1 'polypeptide(L)'
;MRLPVRLSNSLKEINLLPDQLIMTQSVQLVHSWFIQSLMDILEFQDKSPNDPKVLAEFVDTLVTIRNRHNDVVPTMAQGVIEYRDAFGADPLTSQNIQYFLDRFYMNRISMRMLINQHTMIFDGSTKPGHPSSIGCIDSCCDVTNVISDAYECAKMLCEQYYLGSPELELREINAKNKSQPIEISYVPSHLYHMVFELFKNAMRATIETHETSSTLPPIKVMVALGGEDLSIKISDRGGGVPFRKIDRLFSYMYSTAPRPTIGDHQRTPVAGFGYGLPTSRLYARYFQGDLQLYPMEGYGTDAVIQLKALSTDSVEKLPVFNQTALRHYKFNQEADDWCVPRKEPLNLAAYKAAK
;
A
#
# COMPACT_ATOMS: atom_id res chain seq x y z
N MET A 1 -8.34 -16.25 18.72
CA MET A 1 -8.77 -17.07 17.57
C MET A 1 -8.59 -16.45 16.18
N ARG A 2 -8.88 -15.16 15.94
CA ARG A 2 -8.78 -14.58 14.56
C ARG A 2 -7.34 -14.44 14.03
N LEU A 3 -6.40 -14.03 14.86
CA LEU A 3 -4.99 -13.84 14.46
C LEU A 3 -4.29 -15.14 14.01
N PRO A 4 -4.40 -16.29 14.72
CA PRO A 4 -3.83 -17.55 14.26
C PRO A 4 -4.31 -17.97 12.88
N VAL A 5 -5.60 -17.79 12.57
CA VAL A 5 -6.16 -18.09 11.25
C VAL A 5 -5.53 -17.22 10.16
N ARG A 6 -5.38 -15.92 10.41
CA ARG A 6 -4.73 -14.99 9.47
C ARG A 6 -3.26 -15.34 9.25
N LEU A 7 -2.50 -15.58 10.31
CA LEU A 7 -1.10 -16.02 10.22
C LEU A 7 -0.96 -17.32 9.44
N SER A 8 -1.83 -18.30 9.72
CA SER A 8 -1.82 -19.61 9.06
C SER A 8 -2.13 -19.51 7.56
N ASN A 9 -3.09 -18.66 7.16
CA ASN A 9 -3.37 -18.43 5.75
C ASN A 9 -2.18 -17.80 5.02
N SER A 10 -1.51 -16.81 5.62
CA SER A 10 -0.27 -16.24 5.05
C SER A 10 0.84 -17.27 4.94
N LEU A 11 1.08 -18.08 5.97
CA LEU A 11 2.09 -19.14 5.94
C LEU A 11 1.82 -20.16 4.83
N LYS A 12 0.55 -20.57 4.66
CA LYS A 12 0.16 -21.47 3.55
C LYS A 12 0.47 -20.87 2.19
N GLU A 13 0.21 -19.59 1.97
CA GLU A 13 0.49 -18.94 0.69
C GLU A 13 1.97 -18.67 0.45
N ILE A 14 2.76 -18.38 1.50
CA ILE A 14 4.24 -18.28 1.39
C ILE A 14 4.79 -19.61 0.85
N ASN A 15 4.28 -20.75 1.34
CA ASN A 15 4.71 -22.08 0.92
C ASN A 15 4.26 -22.48 -0.50
N LEU A 16 3.53 -21.61 -1.22
CA LEU A 16 3.17 -21.80 -2.62
C LEU A 16 3.97 -20.94 -3.59
N LEU A 17 4.88 -20.10 -3.06
CA LEU A 17 5.83 -19.36 -3.88
C LEU A 17 6.83 -20.31 -4.56
N PRO A 18 7.53 -19.86 -5.62
CA PRO A 18 8.62 -20.64 -6.20
C PRO A 18 9.67 -20.99 -5.15
N ASP A 19 10.17 -22.23 -5.17
CA ASP A 19 11.15 -22.73 -4.19
C ASP A 19 12.38 -21.81 -4.11
N GLN A 20 12.84 -21.29 -5.24
CA GLN A 20 13.97 -20.37 -5.32
C GLN A 20 13.71 -19.06 -4.56
N LEU A 21 12.48 -18.55 -4.57
CA LEU A 21 12.09 -17.37 -3.80
C LEU A 21 11.95 -17.71 -2.32
N ILE A 22 11.35 -18.86 -1.99
CA ILE A 22 11.22 -19.32 -0.60
C ILE A 22 12.60 -19.47 0.05
N MET A 23 13.60 -19.98 -0.68
CA MET A 23 14.96 -20.21 -0.18
C MET A 23 15.79 -18.93 0.00
N THR A 24 15.29 -17.76 -0.42
CA THR A 24 15.98 -16.48 -0.16
C THR A 24 16.06 -16.23 1.36
N GLN A 25 17.19 -15.66 1.82
CA GLN A 25 17.42 -15.45 3.25
C GLN A 25 16.34 -14.55 3.86
N SER A 26 15.93 -13.54 3.09
CA SER A 26 14.90 -12.60 3.48
C SER A 26 13.50 -13.25 3.62
N VAL A 27 13.10 -14.13 2.70
CA VAL A 27 11.79 -14.82 2.81
C VAL A 27 11.80 -15.83 3.96
N GLN A 28 12.89 -16.56 4.17
CA GLN A 28 13.05 -17.46 5.32
C GLN A 28 12.92 -16.71 6.66
N LEU A 29 13.51 -15.51 6.76
CA LEU A 29 13.39 -14.67 7.94
C LEU A 29 11.94 -14.27 8.21
N VAL A 30 11.21 -13.78 7.20
CA VAL A 30 9.78 -13.44 7.34
C VAL A 30 8.96 -14.66 7.72
N HIS A 31 9.22 -15.81 7.09
CA HIS A 31 8.55 -17.07 7.43
C HIS A 31 8.75 -17.45 8.90
N SER A 32 9.97 -17.32 9.43
CA SER A 32 10.28 -17.58 10.85
C SER A 32 9.52 -16.66 11.80
N TRP A 33 9.39 -15.36 11.47
CA TRP A 33 8.64 -14.41 12.28
C TRP A 33 7.15 -14.75 12.37
N PHE A 34 6.56 -15.22 11.26
CA PHE A 34 5.17 -15.64 11.22
C PHE A 34 4.94 -16.93 12.02
N ILE A 35 5.86 -17.91 11.94
CA ILE A 35 5.79 -19.13 12.77
C ILE A 35 5.87 -18.76 14.25
N GLN A 36 6.87 -17.96 14.65
CA GLN A 36 7.03 -17.57 16.06
C GLN A 36 5.77 -16.86 16.58
N SER A 37 5.23 -15.93 15.79
CA SER A 37 4.01 -15.19 16.18
C SER A 37 2.78 -16.09 16.26
N LEU A 38 2.71 -17.14 15.44
CA LEU A 38 1.65 -18.13 15.54
C LEU A 38 1.78 -18.93 16.84
N MET A 39 2.98 -19.41 17.16
CA MET A 39 3.24 -20.15 18.40
C MET A 39 2.94 -19.31 19.64
N ASP A 40 3.42 -18.08 19.69
CA ASP A 40 3.19 -17.15 20.80
C ASP A 40 1.68 -16.96 21.08
N ILE A 41 0.84 -16.86 20.05
CA ILE A 41 -0.61 -16.69 20.24
C ILE A 41 -1.29 -18.01 20.64
N LEU A 42 -0.81 -19.15 20.15
CA LEU A 42 -1.40 -20.45 20.47
C LEU A 42 -1.22 -20.83 21.94
N GLU A 43 -0.21 -20.30 22.63
CA GLU A 43 -0.03 -20.47 24.08
C GLU A 43 -1.23 -19.95 24.91
N PHE A 44 -2.05 -19.07 24.34
CA PHE A 44 -3.25 -18.52 25.00
C PHE A 44 -4.54 -19.31 24.68
N GLN A 45 -4.48 -20.36 23.85
CA GLN A 45 -5.68 -21.08 23.41
C GLN A 45 -6.46 -21.70 24.58
N ASP A 46 -5.74 -22.29 25.54
CA ASP A 46 -6.34 -22.99 26.68
C ASP A 46 -6.27 -22.17 27.99
N LYS A 47 -5.79 -20.92 27.93
CA LYS A 47 -5.72 -20.03 29.10
C LYS A 47 -7.11 -19.42 29.41
N SER A 48 -7.40 -19.22 30.70
CA SER A 48 -8.68 -18.63 31.13
C SER A 48 -8.76 -17.14 30.81
N PRO A 49 -9.83 -16.65 30.17
CA PRO A 49 -10.01 -15.23 29.87
C PRO A 49 -10.37 -14.38 31.11
N ASN A 50 -10.70 -15.03 32.23
CA ASN A 50 -11.08 -14.36 33.46
C ASN A 50 -9.88 -14.03 34.37
N ASP A 51 -8.67 -14.49 34.02
CA ASP A 51 -7.46 -14.18 34.76
C ASP A 51 -6.85 -12.86 34.26
N PRO A 52 -6.82 -11.80 35.07
CA PRO A 52 -6.23 -10.51 34.66
C PRO A 52 -4.77 -10.60 34.26
N LYS A 53 -4.00 -11.55 34.81
CA LYS A 53 -2.59 -11.76 34.43
C LYS A 53 -2.47 -12.26 33.00
N VAL A 54 -3.33 -13.22 32.62
CA VAL A 54 -3.40 -13.74 31.25
C VAL A 54 -3.74 -12.62 30.26
N LEU A 55 -4.67 -11.73 30.63
CA LEU A 55 -5.05 -10.59 29.79
C LEU A 55 -3.88 -9.61 29.59
N ALA A 56 -3.15 -9.27 30.66
CA ALA A 56 -1.98 -8.40 30.58
C ALA A 56 -0.85 -9.03 29.74
N GLU A 57 -0.51 -10.31 30.00
CA GLU A 57 0.47 -11.06 29.21
C GLU A 57 0.09 -11.13 27.72
N PHE A 58 -1.20 -11.24 27.42
CA PHE A 58 -1.68 -11.26 26.05
C PHE A 58 -1.44 -9.91 25.34
N VAL A 59 -1.72 -8.78 26.00
CA VAL A 59 -1.44 -7.45 25.45
C VAL A 59 0.06 -7.28 25.17
N ASP A 60 0.93 -7.67 26.12
CA ASP A 60 2.40 -7.61 25.95
C ASP A 60 2.88 -8.50 24.79
N THR A 61 2.27 -9.68 24.63
CA THR A 61 2.54 -10.59 23.52
C THR A 61 2.15 -9.95 22.18
N LEU A 62 1.00 -9.27 22.11
CA LEU A 62 0.58 -8.56 20.90
C LEU A 62 1.52 -7.40 20.55
N VAL A 63 2.01 -6.65 21.54
CA VAL A 63 3.02 -5.61 21.35
C VAL A 63 4.31 -6.20 20.79
N THR A 64 4.76 -7.33 21.35
CA THR A 64 5.95 -8.06 20.87
C THR A 64 5.78 -8.51 19.41
N ILE A 65 4.63 -9.07 19.07
CA ILE A 65 4.31 -9.49 17.69
C ILE A 65 4.28 -8.28 16.75
N ARG A 66 3.65 -7.17 17.14
CA ARG A 66 3.64 -5.93 16.36
C ARG A 66 5.06 -5.47 16.03
N ASN A 67 5.94 -5.45 17.04
CA ASN A 67 7.32 -4.99 16.90
C ASN A 67 8.14 -5.94 16.01
N ARG A 68 8.01 -7.26 16.19
CA ARG A 68 8.63 -8.29 15.33
C ARG A 68 8.24 -8.14 13.86
N HIS A 69 7.01 -7.71 13.60
CA HIS A 69 6.48 -7.57 12.24
C HIS A 69 6.77 -6.22 11.58
N ASN A 70 7.47 -5.28 12.25
CA ASN A 70 7.73 -3.94 11.71
C ASN A 70 8.45 -3.99 10.35
N ASP A 71 9.46 -4.84 10.22
CA ASP A 71 10.32 -4.93 9.02
C ASP A 71 9.85 -5.95 7.98
N VAL A 72 8.67 -6.55 8.15
CA VAL A 72 8.14 -7.53 7.18
C VAL A 72 8.04 -6.98 5.76
N VAL A 73 7.66 -5.71 5.58
CA VAL A 73 7.55 -5.10 4.25
C VAL A 73 8.92 -4.96 3.57
N PRO A 74 9.91 -4.26 4.16
CA PRO A 74 11.23 -4.13 3.54
C PRO A 74 11.96 -5.47 3.41
N THR A 75 11.83 -6.39 4.38
CA THR A 75 12.47 -7.72 4.28
C THR A 75 11.84 -8.57 3.17
N MET A 76 10.51 -8.61 3.05
CA MET A 76 9.87 -9.35 1.94
C MET A 76 10.22 -8.72 0.58
N ALA A 77 10.28 -7.39 0.48
CA ALA A 77 10.74 -6.71 -0.73
C ALA A 77 12.17 -7.09 -1.11
N GLN A 78 13.05 -7.18 -0.11
CA GLN A 78 14.43 -7.63 -0.31
C GLN A 78 14.50 -9.08 -0.81
N GLY A 79 13.67 -9.99 -0.30
CA GLY A 79 13.60 -11.36 -0.82
C GLY A 79 13.17 -11.45 -2.28
N VAL A 80 12.22 -10.62 -2.70
CA VAL A 80 11.81 -10.54 -4.12
C VAL A 80 12.93 -9.96 -4.99
N ILE A 81 13.71 -9.00 -4.47
CA ILE A 81 14.89 -8.45 -5.16
C ILE A 81 15.98 -9.51 -5.29
N GLU A 82 16.32 -10.24 -4.21
CA GLU A 82 17.27 -11.36 -4.21
C GLU A 82 16.92 -12.39 -5.28
N TYR A 83 15.65 -12.80 -5.32
CA TYR A 83 15.15 -13.73 -6.33
C TYR A 83 15.30 -13.19 -7.75
N ARG A 84 14.85 -11.94 -8.00
CA ARG A 84 14.91 -11.34 -9.33
C ARG A 84 16.35 -11.20 -9.83
N ASP A 85 17.27 -10.79 -8.95
CA ASP A 85 18.66 -10.57 -9.35
C ASP A 85 19.39 -11.88 -9.63
N ALA A 86 19.02 -12.98 -8.96
CA ALA A 86 19.60 -14.30 -9.17
C ALA A 86 18.99 -15.08 -10.34
N PHE A 87 17.66 -14.98 -10.57
CA PHE A 87 16.92 -15.85 -11.49
C PHE A 87 16.25 -15.09 -12.65
N GLY A 88 16.28 -13.75 -12.64
CA GLY A 88 15.57 -12.93 -13.61
C GLY A 88 14.09 -12.73 -13.27
N ALA A 89 13.34 -12.21 -14.23
CA ALA A 89 11.89 -12.04 -14.13
C ALA A 89 11.21 -12.58 -15.38
N ASP A 90 10.41 -13.63 -15.21
CA ASP A 90 9.48 -14.08 -16.24
C ASP A 90 8.06 -13.56 -15.92
N PRO A 91 7.23 -13.26 -16.95
CA PRO A 91 5.91 -12.65 -16.74
C PRO A 91 4.98 -13.47 -15.84
N LEU A 92 5.05 -14.80 -15.92
CA LEU A 92 4.18 -15.71 -15.19
C LEU A 92 4.50 -15.66 -13.69
N THR A 93 5.78 -15.84 -13.35
CA THR A 93 6.22 -15.77 -11.95
C THR A 93 6.01 -14.36 -11.38
N SER A 94 6.23 -13.31 -12.16
CA SER A 94 5.93 -11.93 -11.74
C SER A 94 4.44 -11.74 -11.41
N GLN A 95 3.53 -12.33 -12.18
CA GLN A 95 2.09 -12.28 -11.89
C GLN A 95 1.74 -13.03 -10.60
N ASN A 96 2.32 -14.22 -10.39
CA ASN A 96 2.09 -15.01 -9.18
C ASN A 96 2.64 -14.31 -7.93
N ILE A 97 3.83 -13.69 -8.03
CA ILE A 97 4.42 -12.88 -6.96
C ILE A 97 3.55 -11.65 -6.69
N GLN A 98 3.05 -10.96 -7.72
CA GLN A 98 2.14 -9.81 -7.55
C GLN A 98 0.87 -10.22 -6.80
N TYR A 99 0.22 -11.30 -7.23
CA TYR A 99 -0.98 -11.85 -6.58
C TYR A 99 -0.72 -12.22 -5.12
N PHE A 100 0.42 -12.86 -4.84
CA PHE A 100 0.84 -13.17 -3.47
C PHE A 100 1.04 -11.91 -2.63
N LEU A 101 1.82 -10.94 -3.11
CA LEU A 101 2.19 -9.75 -2.33
C LEU A 101 0.97 -8.90 -1.99
N ASP A 102 0.03 -8.73 -2.93
CA ASP A 102 -1.24 -8.03 -2.68
C ASP A 102 -1.98 -8.65 -1.50
N ARG A 103 -2.09 -9.99 -1.48
CA ARG A 103 -2.79 -10.74 -0.44
C ARG A 103 -2.02 -10.76 0.87
N PHE A 104 -0.71 -10.97 0.81
CA PHE A 104 0.18 -11.01 1.96
C PHE A 104 0.14 -9.68 2.72
N TYR A 105 0.27 -8.55 2.01
CA TYR A 105 0.22 -7.24 2.64
C TYR A 105 -1.19 -6.83 3.07
N MET A 106 -2.24 -7.21 2.35
CA MET A 106 -3.63 -7.01 2.82
C MET A 106 -3.85 -7.71 4.16
N ASN A 107 -3.42 -8.96 4.30
CA ASN A 107 -3.53 -9.68 5.56
C ASN A 107 -2.68 -9.04 6.67
N ARG A 108 -1.49 -8.53 6.34
CA ARG A 108 -0.65 -7.80 7.30
C ARG A 108 -1.29 -6.50 7.80
N ILE A 109 -1.86 -5.69 6.91
CA ILE A 109 -2.64 -4.49 7.27
C ILE A 109 -3.73 -4.90 8.26
N SER A 110 -4.41 -6.00 7.97
CA SER A 110 -5.49 -6.51 8.80
C SER A 110 -5.05 -7.03 10.17
N MET A 111 -3.93 -7.74 10.25
CA MET A 111 -3.36 -8.15 11.54
C MET A 111 -2.94 -6.94 12.37
N ARG A 112 -2.29 -5.95 11.75
CA ARG A 112 -1.90 -4.69 12.42
C ARG A 112 -3.11 -3.92 12.91
N MET A 113 -4.22 -3.91 12.15
CA MET A 113 -5.49 -3.32 12.57
C MET A 113 -6.01 -3.95 13.87
N LEU A 114 -6.13 -5.28 13.93
CA LEU A 114 -6.62 -5.97 15.13
C LEU A 114 -5.69 -5.78 16.33
N ILE A 115 -4.37 -5.91 16.11
CA ILE A 115 -3.38 -5.75 17.17
C ILE A 115 -3.44 -4.34 17.73
N ASN A 116 -3.39 -3.32 16.87
CA ASN A 116 -3.43 -1.92 17.29
C ASN A 116 -4.72 -1.60 18.04
N GLN A 117 -5.86 -2.08 17.55
CA GLN A 117 -7.14 -1.84 18.23
C GLN A 117 -7.13 -2.43 19.64
N HIS A 118 -6.65 -3.65 19.81
CA HIS A 118 -6.58 -4.28 21.12
C HIS A 118 -5.58 -3.56 22.04
N THR A 119 -4.37 -3.31 21.58
CA THR A 119 -3.35 -2.63 22.40
C THR A 119 -3.79 -1.23 22.78
N MET A 120 -4.34 -0.42 21.86
CA MET A 120 -4.73 0.96 22.18
C MET A 120 -5.91 1.06 23.15
N ILE A 121 -6.75 0.03 23.25
CA ILE A 121 -7.88 0.02 24.20
C ILE A 121 -7.42 -0.51 25.57
N PHE A 122 -6.54 -1.51 25.62
CA PHE A 122 -6.27 -2.30 26.83
C PHE A 122 -4.87 -2.13 27.43
N ASP A 123 -3.91 -1.49 26.75
CA ASP A 123 -2.54 -1.26 27.25
C ASP A 123 -2.54 -0.27 28.45
N GLY A 124 -3.58 0.56 28.60
CA GLY A 124 -3.75 1.46 29.76
C GLY A 124 -2.72 2.60 29.85
N SER A 125 -1.66 2.55 29.04
CA SER A 125 -0.58 3.52 28.93
C SER A 125 -0.86 4.63 27.91
N THR A 126 -1.79 4.40 26.97
CA THR A 126 -2.18 5.37 25.95
C THR A 126 -3.32 6.24 26.45
N LYS A 127 -3.06 7.54 26.67
CA LYS A 127 -4.15 8.51 26.79
C LYS A 127 -4.91 8.51 25.45
N PRO A 128 -6.25 8.44 25.45
CA PRO A 128 -7.00 8.58 24.21
C PRO A 128 -6.61 9.91 23.58
N GLY A 129 -6.05 9.87 22.36
CA GLY A 129 -5.52 11.07 21.70
C GLY A 129 -6.61 12.12 21.54
N HIS A 130 -7.74 11.72 20.96
CA HIS A 130 -8.94 12.54 20.83
C HIS A 130 -10.15 11.84 21.49
N PRO A 131 -11.11 12.57 22.09
CA PRO A 131 -12.31 11.98 22.70
C PRO A 131 -13.19 11.16 21.74
N SER A 132 -13.12 11.45 20.44
CA SER A 132 -13.83 10.72 19.37
C SER A 132 -13.11 9.44 18.92
N SER A 133 -11.90 9.19 19.41
CA SER A 133 -11.08 8.04 19.00
C SER A 133 -11.37 6.81 19.86
N ILE A 134 -11.65 5.68 19.20
CA ILE A 134 -11.82 4.37 19.81
C ILE A 134 -10.73 3.46 19.26
N GLY A 135 -9.68 3.24 20.07
CA GLY A 135 -8.46 2.57 19.59
C GLY A 135 -7.81 3.38 18.47
N CYS A 136 -7.62 2.76 17.30
CA CYS A 136 -7.04 3.44 16.13
C CYS A 136 -8.08 4.07 15.18
N ILE A 137 -9.38 3.92 15.48
CA ILE A 137 -10.48 4.49 14.68
C ILE A 137 -10.88 5.84 15.26
N ASP A 138 -10.96 6.85 14.42
CA ASP A 138 -11.57 8.13 14.78
C ASP A 138 -12.97 8.22 14.17
N SER A 139 -13.97 8.42 15.02
CA SER A 139 -15.38 8.55 14.60
C SER A 139 -15.68 9.87 13.88
N CYS A 140 -14.85 10.90 14.10
CA CYS A 140 -14.94 12.24 13.51
C CYS A 140 -13.60 12.61 12.84
N CYS A 141 -13.04 11.71 12.02
CA CYS A 141 -11.76 11.94 11.35
C CYS A 141 -11.86 13.14 10.40
N ASP A 142 -11.19 14.24 10.74
CA ASP A 142 -11.02 15.40 9.85
C ASP A 142 -10.07 15.03 8.69
N VAL A 143 -10.67 14.82 7.52
CA VAL A 143 -9.96 14.36 6.32
C VAL A 143 -8.94 15.39 5.86
N THR A 144 -9.29 16.67 5.93
CA THR A 144 -8.43 17.76 5.46
C THR A 144 -7.23 17.99 6.36
N ASN A 145 -7.41 17.85 7.67
CA ASN A 145 -6.31 17.93 8.61
C ASN A 145 -5.29 16.80 8.35
N VAL A 146 -5.75 15.56 8.16
CA VAL A 146 -4.86 14.42 7.84
C VAL A 146 -4.12 14.62 6.52
N ILE A 147 -4.78 15.19 5.51
CA ILE A 147 -4.14 15.53 4.22
C ILE A 147 -3.06 16.60 4.42
N SER A 148 -3.34 17.64 5.20
CA SER A 148 -2.42 18.74 5.46
C SER A 148 -1.19 18.23 6.22
N ASP A 149 -1.39 17.42 7.27
CA ASP A 149 -0.29 16.80 8.03
C ASP A 149 0.61 15.93 7.14
N ALA A 150 0.01 15.11 6.26
CA ALA A 150 0.75 14.27 5.33
C ALA A 150 1.52 15.10 4.29
N TYR A 151 0.92 16.17 3.79
CA TYR A 151 1.56 17.10 2.86
C TYR A 151 2.77 17.76 3.50
N GLU A 152 2.65 18.32 4.72
CA GLU A 152 3.76 18.98 5.40
C GLU A 152 4.93 18.02 5.66
N CYS A 153 4.66 16.78 6.07
CA CYS A 153 5.70 15.77 6.21
C CYS A 153 6.37 15.41 4.87
N ALA A 154 5.60 15.28 3.79
CA ALA A 154 6.16 15.04 2.47
C ALA A 154 6.98 16.24 1.96
N LYS A 155 6.50 17.47 2.24
CA LYS A 155 7.16 18.75 1.89
C LYS A 155 8.53 18.83 2.56
N MET A 156 8.61 18.56 3.87
CA MET A 156 9.88 18.53 4.60
C MET A 156 10.89 17.55 4.00
N LEU A 157 10.47 16.32 3.67
CA LEU A 157 11.34 15.33 3.04
C LEU A 157 11.78 15.75 1.63
N CYS A 158 10.86 16.36 0.89
CA CYS A 158 11.11 16.87 -0.45
C CYS A 158 12.14 18.00 -0.42
N GLU A 159 11.99 18.98 0.46
CA GLU A 159 12.92 20.10 0.64
C GLU A 159 14.30 19.65 1.10
N GLN A 160 14.35 18.65 2.00
CA GLN A 160 15.62 18.09 2.44
C GLN A 160 16.42 17.45 1.28
N TYR A 161 15.74 16.87 0.29
CA TYR A 161 16.38 16.17 -0.82
C TYR A 161 16.59 17.05 -2.07
N TYR A 162 15.61 17.87 -2.43
CA TYR A 162 15.56 18.66 -3.67
C TYR A 162 15.77 20.16 -3.46
N LEU A 163 15.89 20.64 -2.21
CA LEU A 163 16.00 22.07 -1.86
C LEU A 163 14.82 22.94 -2.34
N GLY A 164 13.67 22.31 -2.59
CA GLY A 164 12.43 22.96 -2.99
C GLY A 164 11.25 21.99 -2.94
N SER A 165 10.03 22.55 -2.98
CA SER A 165 8.79 21.79 -2.93
C SER A 165 7.64 22.56 -3.63
N PRO A 166 6.68 21.87 -4.26
CA PRO A 166 5.47 22.52 -4.78
C PRO A 166 4.49 22.82 -3.65
N GLU A 167 3.81 23.97 -3.73
CA GLU A 167 2.77 24.38 -2.77
C GLU A 167 1.48 23.53 -2.87
N LEU A 168 0.67 23.53 -1.81
CA LEU A 168 -0.63 22.83 -1.74
C LEU A 168 -1.80 23.77 -2.06
N GLU A 169 -2.64 23.40 -3.01
CA GLU A 169 -3.96 24.00 -3.22
C GLU A 169 -5.06 23.01 -2.82
N LEU A 170 -5.63 23.14 -1.62
CA LEU A 170 -6.68 22.25 -1.11
C LEU A 170 -8.07 22.85 -1.28
N ARG A 171 -9.02 22.05 -1.77
CA ARG A 171 -10.45 22.41 -1.91
C ARG A 171 -11.35 21.32 -1.38
N GLU A 172 -12.37 21.72 -0.64
CA GLU A 172 -13.40 20.83 -0.10
C GLU A 172 -14.76 21.05 -0.78
N ILE A 173 -15.46 19.94 -1.01
CA ILE A 173 -16.81 19.91 -1.55
C ILE A 173 -17.64 18.94 -0.69
N ASN A 174 -18.28 19.48 0.34
CA ASN A 174 -19.22 18.71 1.16
C ASN A 174 -20.63 18.82 0.57
N ALA A 175 -21.06 17.80 -0.17
CA ALA A 175 -22.38 17.78 -0.80
C ALA A 175 -23.52 17.59 0.22
N LYS A 176 -23.22 16.98 1.37
CA LYS A 176 -24.19 16.82 2.48
C LYS A 176 -24.43 18.13 3.21
N ASN A 177 -23.35 18.88 3.51
CA ASN A 177 -23.45 20.17 4.17
C ASN A 177 -22.29 21.10 3.80
N LYS A 178 -22.55 22.10 2.95
CA LYS A 178 -21.53 23.01 2.40
C LYS A 178 -20.79 23.85 3.43
N SER A 179 -21.32 24.03 4.64
CA SER A 179 -20.72 24.86 5.68
C SER A 179 -19.97 24.07 6.75
N GLN A 180 -19.92 22.74 6.63
CA GLN A 180 -19.23 21.88 7.60
C GLN A 180 -18.00 21.22 6.98
N PRO A 181 -16.93 21.03 7.78
CA PRO A 181 -15.76 20.26 7.34
C PRO A 181 -16.16 18.83 6.99
N ILE A 182 -15.32 18.18 6.19
CA ILE A 182 -15.52 16.78 5.80
C ILE A 182 -14.95 15.86 6.90
N GLU A 183 -15.86 15.27 7.67
CA GLU A 183 -15.55 14.27 8.69
C GLU A 183 -16.14 12.91 8.32
N ILE A 184 -15.37 11.83 8.52
CA ILE A 184 -15.83 10.45 8.38
C ILE A 184 -15.32 9.56 9.52
N SER A 185 -15.98 8.45 9.80
CA SER A 185 -15.44 7.43 10.70
C SER A 185 -14.38 6.60 9.96
N TYR A 186 -13.10 6.81 10.27
CA TYR A 186 -12.00 6.14 9.57
C TYR A 186 -10.77 5.91 10.47
N VAL A 187 -9.74 5.23 9.94
CA VAL A 187 -8.45 5.08 10.61
C VAL A 187 -7.50 6.16 10.08
N PRO A 188 -7.20 7.24 10.85
CA PRO A 188 -6.43 8.38 10.33
C PRO A 188 -5.06 7.97 9.79
N SER A 189 -4.38 7.04 10.45
CA SER A 189 -3.06 6.54 10.01
C SER A 189 -3.09 5.81 8.65
N HIS A 190 -4.20 5.16 8.29
CA HIS A 190 -4.35 4.54 6.96
C HIS A 190 -4.50 5.62 5.89
N LEU A 191 -5.34 6.63 6.16
CA LEU A 191 -5.50 7.77 5.26
C LEU A 191 -4.17 8.50 5.06
N TYR A 192 -3.51 8.87 6.17
CA TYR A 192 -2.20 9.53 6.17
C TYR A 192 -1.20 8.78 5.30
N HIS A 193 -1.07 7.45 5.46
CA HIS A 193 -0.13 6.67 4.67
C HIS A 193 -0.40 6.78 3.16
N MET A 194 -1.67 6.66 2.73
CA MET A 194 -2.02 6.76 1.32
C MET A 194 -1.69 8.14 0.74
N VAL A 195 -2.11 9.21 1.42
CA VAL A 195 -1.90 10.56 0.90
C VAL A 195 -0.43 10.97 0.97
N PHE A 196 0.31 10.55 2.00
CA PHE A 196 1.75 10.78 2.13
C PHE A 196 2.54 10.15 0.98
N GLU A 197 2.27 8.88 0.64
CA GLU A 197 2.93 8.22 -0.48
C GLU A 197 2.60 8.88 -1.83
N LEU A 198 1.34 9.31 -2.02
CA LEU A 198 0.94 10.04 -3.23
C LEU A 198 1.61 11.42 -3.32
N PHE A 199 1.71 12.16 -2.21
CA PHE A 199 2.40 13.45 -2.19
C PHE A 199 3.88 13.31 -2.54
N LYS A 200 4.59 12.33 -1.97
CA LYS A 200 5.99 12.09 -2.36
C LYS A 200 6.15 11.85 -3.85
N ASN A 201 5.26 11.04 -4.45
CA ASN A 201 5.30 10.76 -5.89
C ASN A 201 5.01 12.01 -6.72
N ALA A 202 3.96 12.77 -6.36
CA ALA A 202 3.57 14.00 -7.04
C ALA A 202 4.65 15.09 -6.95
N MET A 203 5.24 15.27 -5.76
CA MET A 203 6.33 16.23 -5.51
C MET A 203 7.56 15.87 -6.34
N ARG A 204 8.00 14.61 -6.28
CA ARG A 204 9.13 14.11 -7.07
C ARG A 204 8.91 14.34 -8.56
N ALA A 205 7.77 13.91 -9.09
CA ALA A 205 7.46 14.05 -10.51
C ALA A 205 7.41 15.53 -10.94
N THR A 206 6.84 16.40 -10.11
CA THR A 206 6.76 17.85 -10.39
C THR A 206 8.13 18.49 -10.45
N ILE A 207 9.01 18.19 -9.49
CA ILE A 207 10.36 18.75 -9.43
C ILE A 207 11.22 18.24 -10.58
N GLU A 208 11.28 16.92 -10.81
CA GLU A 208 12.07 16.31 -11.89
C GLU A 208 11.63 16.81 -13.28
N THR A 209 10.33 17.15 -13.45
CA THR A 209 9.82 17.72 -14.71
C THR A 209 10.16 19.20 -14.88
N HIS A 210 10.35 19.93 -13.78
CA HIS A 210 10.52 21.39 -13.76
C HIS A 210 11.90 21.84 -13.29
N GLU A 211 12.93 20.99 -13.40
CA GLU A 211 14.30 21.28 -12.92
C GLU A 211 14.87 22.61 -13.44
N THR A 212 14.46 23.05 -14.64
CA THR A 212 14.90 24.30 -15.27
C THR A 212 13.99 25.50 -15.00
N SER A 213 12.84 25.29 -14.35
CA SER A 213 11.87 26.34 -14.01
C SER A 213 12.20 26.96 -12.66
N SER A 214 12.05 28.28 -12.55
CA SER A 214 12.19 29.00 -11.28
C SER A 214 10.96 28.85 -10.36
N THR A 215 9.84 28.35 -10.90
CA THR A 215 8.58 28.18 -10.16
C THR A 215 8.02 26.79 -10.39
N LEU A 216 7.56 26.14 -9.31
CA LEU A 216 6.91 24.84 -9.37
C LEU A 216 5.39 25.01 -9.40
N PRO A 217 4.65 24.28 -10.26
CA PRO A 217 3.21 24.28 -10.20
C PRO A 217 2.72 23.63 -8.88
N PRO A 218 1.65 24.16 -8.26
CA PRO A 218 1.13 23.61 -7.01
C PRO A 218 0.47 22.25 -7.24
N ILE A 219 0.53 21.40 -6.22
CA ILE A 219 -0.24 20.15 -6.16
C ILE A 219 -1.66 20.50 -5.71
N LYS A 220 -2.64 20.12 -6.52
CA LYS A 220 -4.06 20.43 -6.26
C LYS A 220 -4.73 19.25 -5.62
N VAL A 221 -5.41 19.46 -4.50
CA VAL A 221 -6.18 18.43 -3.81
C VAL A 221 -7.64 18.83 -3.77
N MET A 222 -8.51 17.91 -4.19
CA MET A 222 -9.96 18.05 -4.09
C MET A 222 -10.51 16.94 -3.22
N VAL A 223 -11.16 17.30 -2.12
CA VAL A 223 -11.87 16.39 -1.23
C VAL A 223 -13.37 16.58 -1.45
N ALA A 224 -14.07 15.52 -1.82
CA ALA A 224 -15.49 15.55 -2.07
C ALA A 224 -16.21 14.48 -1.25
N LEU A 225 -17.17 14.90 -0.42
CA LEU A 225 -18.04 14.00 0.34
C LEU A 225 -19.41 13.95 -0.32
N GLY A 226 -19.75 12.78 -0.86
CA GLY A 226 -21.06 12.47 -1.43
C GLY A 226 -21.99 11.76 -0.44
N GLY A 227 -23.06 11.15 -0.97
CA GLY A 227 -23.98 10.31 -0.19
C GLY A 227 -23.31 9.05 0.35
N GLU A 228 -22.66 8.31 -0.56
CA GLU A 228 -22.08 6.97 -0.33
C GLU A 228 -20.55 6.99 -0.23
N ASP A 229 -19.89 7.87 -1.00
CA ASP A 229 -18.44 7.86 -1.14
C ASP A 229 -17.81 9.17 -0.67
N LEU A 230 -16.60 9.05 -0.11
CA LEU A 230 -15.63 10.11 0.04
C LEU A 230 -14.56 9.94 -1.05
N SER A 231 -14.33 10.98 -1.84
CA SER A 231 -13.31 10.99 -2.89
C SER A 231 -12.25 12.03 -2.60
N ILE A 232 -10.97 11.63 -2.71
CA ILE A 232 -9.82 12.51 -2.59
C ILE A 232 -9.05 12.42 -3.89
N LYS A 233 -8.98 13.54 -4.62
CA LYS A 233 -8.21 13.64 -5.86
C LYS A 233 -6.99 14.51 -5.65
N ILE A 234 -5.80 13.94 -5.91
CA ILE A 234 -4.51 14.64 -5.88
C ILE A 234 -4.04 14.77 -7.34
N SER A 235 -3.89 16.01 -7.79
CA SER A 235 -3.52 16.36 -9.16
C SER A 235 -2.18 17.07 -9.19
N ASP A 236 -1.22 16.52 -9.92
CA ASP A 236 0.08 17.12 -10.17
C ASP A 236 0.23 17.61 -11.62
N ARG A 237 1.31 18.36 -11.86
CA ARG A 237 1.80 18.68 -13.22
C ARG A 237 3.19 18.11 -13.43
N GLY A 238 3.43 16.88 -13.00
CA GLY A 238 4.72 16.19 -13.07
C GLY A 238 4.96 15.43 -14.37
N GLY A 239 4.45 15.94 -15.51
CA GLY A 239 4.72 15.37 -16.84
C GLY A 239 3.95 14.09 -17.18
N GLY A 240 3.32 13.43 -16.20
CA GLY A 240 2.48 12.26 -16.42
C GLY A 240 3.24 11.01 -16.83
N VAL A 241 2.49 9.97 -17.23
CA VAL A 241 3.02 8.64 -17.57
C VAL A 241 2.31 8.12 -18.83
N PRO A 242 3.04 7.49 -19.78
CA PRO A 242 2.41 6.81 -20.92
C PRO A 242 1.39 5.77 -20.48
N PHE A 243 0.23 5.74 -21.12
CA PHE A 243 -0.90 4.85 -20.75
C PHE A 243 -0.49 3.38 -20.59
N ARG A 244 0.37 2.86 -21.49
CA ARG A 244 0.89 1.48 -21.44
C ARG A 244 1.66 1.09 -20.18
N LYS A 245 2.07 2.07 -19.35
CA LYS A 245 2.85 1.84 -18.14
C LYS A 245 2.00 1.90 -16.86
N ILE A 246 0.73 2.30 -16.93
CA ILE A 246 -0.12 2.50 -15.75
C ILE A 246 -0.19 1.25 -14.88
N ASP A 247 -0.48 0.09 -15.48
CA ASP A 247 -0.60 -1.16 -14.73
C ASP A 247 0.73 -1.55 -14.05
N ARG A 248 1.86 -1.18 -14.66
CA ARG A 248 3.19 -1.45 -14.10
C ARG A 248 3.49 -0.58 -12.89
N LEU A 249 2.87 0.60 -12.74
CA LEU A 249 3.07 1.46 -11.57
C LEU A 249 2.66 0.77 -10.26
N PHE A 250 1.67 -0.14 -10.33
CA PHE A 250 1.22 -0.95 -9.20
C PHE A 250 2.01 -2.26 -9.04
N SER A 251 3.01 -2.53 -9.89
CA SER A 251 3.80 -3.75 -9.77
C SER A 251 4.89 -3.59 -8.72
N TYR A 252 4.96 -4.50 -7.76
CA TYR A 252 6.00 -4.51 -6.73
C TYR A 252 7.42 -4.70 -7.29
N MET A 253 7.55 -5.31 -8.47
CA MET A 253 8.83 -5.52 -9.14
C MET A 253 9.25 -4.36 -10.05
N TYR A 254 8.41 -3.31 -10.15
CA TYR A 254 8.64 -2.14 -10.99
C TYR A 254 8.91 -0.88 -10.13
N SER A 255 10.06 -0.24 -10.35
CA SER A 255 10.40 1.05 -9.75
C SER A 255 11.25 1.86 -10.72
N THR A 256 11.04 3.18 -10.74
CA THR A 256 11.86 4.15 -11.49
C THR A 256 12.89 4.84 -10.60
N ALA A 257 12.91 4.54 -9.29
CA ALA A 257 13.87 5.09 -8.35
C ALA A 257 15.16 4.25 -8.29
N PRO A 258 16.31 4.87 -7.95
CA PRO A 258 17.50 4.13 -7.57
C PRO A 258 17.19 3.18 -6.41
N ARG A 259 17.83 2.00 -6.42
CA ARG A 259 17.62 1.00 -5.34
C ARG A 259 18.24 1.53 -4.04
N PRO A 260 17.46 1.63 -2.95
CA PRO A 260 18.03 2.03 -1.66
C PRO A 260 18.90 0.91 -1.09
N THR A 261 20.06 1.27 -0.53
CA THR A 261 20.93 0.34 0.21
C THR A 261 20.35 0.08 1.60
N ILE A 262 20.07 -1.18 1.93
CA ILE A 262 19.59 -1.59 3.25
C ILE A 262 20.74 -1.46 4.25
N GLY A 263 20.59 -0.56 5.22
CA GLY A 263 21.60 -0.27 6.25
C GLY A 263 21.69 1.21 6.63
N ASP A 264 21.21 2.11 5.76
CA ASP A 264 21.18 3.54 6.04
C ASP A 264 19.84 3.93 6.70
N HIS A 265 19.70 3.61 7.99
CA HIS A 265 18.52 3.96 8.79
C HIS A 265 18.36 5.47 9.00
N GLN A 266 19.31 6.29 8.54
CA GLN A 266 19.32 7.75 8.78
C GLN A 266 18.49 8.55 7.78
N ARG A 267 18.07 7.97 6.65
CA ARG A 267 17.26 8.69 5.64
C ARG A 267 16.21 7.78 5.02
N THR A 268 14.93 8.01 5.34
CA THR A 268 13.83 7.45 4.54
C THR A 268 13.94 8.04 3.13
N PRO A 269 14.26 7.25 2.09
CA PRO A 269 14.38 7.78 0.73
C PRO A 269 13.02 8.32 0.27
N VAL A 270 13.01 9.47 -0.43
CA VAL A 270 11.77 10.03 -1.02
C VAL A 270 11.10 9.01 -1.97
N ALA A 271 11.92 8.20 -2.65
CA ALA A 271 11.49 7.03 -3.42
C ALA A 271 12.54 5.91 -3.32
N GLY A 272 12.15 4.65 -3.47
CA GLY A 272 13.15 3.56 -3.41
C GLY A 272 12.62 2.17 -3.81
N PHE A 273 11.84 1.53 -2.95
CA PHE A 273 11.46 0.12 -3.18
C PHE A 273 10.38 -0.09 -4.25
N GLY A 274 9.58 0.93 -4.60
CA GLY A 274 8.44 0.79 -5.52
C GLY A 274 7.16 0.25 -4.86
N TYR A 275 7.14 0.14 -3.52
CA TYR A 275 6.03 -0.47 -2.77
C TYR A 275 4.97 0.54 -2.32
N GLY A 276 5.25 1.85 -2.38
CA GLY A 276 4.36 2.89 -1.85
C GLY A 276 2.99 2.91 -2.50
N LEU A 277 2.96 2.97 -3.84
CA LEU A 277 1.71 3.01 -4.61
C LEU A 277 0.85 1.74 -4.48
N PRO A 278 1.37 0.51 -4.69
CA PRO A 278 0.56 -0.68 -4.50
C PRO A 278 0.09 -0.86 -3.05
N THR A 279 0.94 -0.55 -2.06
CA THR A 279 0.52 -0.63 -0.65
C THR A 279 -0.56 0.40 -0.32
N SER A 280 -0.47 1.63 -0.84
CA SER A 280 -1.52 2.64 -0.70
C SER A 280 -2.85 2.17 -1.28
N ARG A 281 -2.82 1.49 -2.42
CA ARG A 281 -4.02 0.88 -3.02
C ARG A 281 -4.62 -0.22 -2.13
N LEU A 282 -3.79 -1.03 -1.47
CA LEU A 282 -4.27 -2.02 -0.50
C LEU A 282 -4.95 -1.36 0.70
N TYR A 283 -4.39 -0.27 1.24
CA TYR A 283 -5.03 0.49 2.32
C TYR A 283 -6.41 1.03 1.92
N ALA A 284 -6.56 1.56 0.70
CA ALA A 284 -7.86 2.01 0.20
C ALA A 284 -8.85 0.84 0.08
N ARG A 285 -8.41 -0.27 -0.53
CA ARG A 285 -9.23 -1.47 -0.74
C ARG A 285 -9.58 -2.21 0.53
N TYR A 286 -8.83 -2.03 1.60
CA TYR A 286 -9.03 -2.73 2.86
C TYR A 286 -10.43 -2.51 3.45
N PHE A 287 -10.97 -1.29 3.32
CA PHE A 287 -12.33 -0.94 3.70
C PHE A 287 -13.21 -0.61 2.48
N GLN A 288 -13.16 -1.47 1.45
CA GLN A 288 -14.01 -1.42 0.25
C GLN A 288 -13.84 -0.17 -0.64
N GLY A 289 -12.78 0.60 -0.45
CA GLY A 289 -12.38 1.67 -1.35
C GLY A 289 -11.56 1.20 -2.56
N ASP A 290 -10.95 2.14 -3.27
CA ASP A 290 -9.91 1.88 -4.28
C ASP A 290 -8.99 3.10 -4.44
N LEU A 291 -7.84 2.87 -5.06
CA LEU A 291 -6.93 3.93 -5.51
C LEU A 291 -6.68 3.74 -7.01
N GLN A 292 -6.93 4.79 -7.79
CA GLN A 292 -6.79 4.80 -9.24
C GLN A 292 -5.93 5.96 -9.72
N LEU A 293 -5.21 5.77 -10.83
CA LEU A 293 -4.37 6.79 -11.45
C LEU A 293 -4.85 7.08 -12.87
N TYR A 294 -4.87 8.37 -13.23
CA TYR A 294 -5.23 8.86 -14.56
C TYR A 294 -4.15 9.83 -15.06
N PRO A 295 -3.03 9.32 -15.56
CA PRO A 295 -1.98 10.16 -16.12
C PRO A 295 -2.34 10.69 -17.51
N MET A 296 -1.88 11.90 -17.79
CA MET A 296 -1.86 12.51 -19.11
C MET A 296 -0.40 12.77 -19.48
N GLU A 297 0.15 11.92 -20.35
CA GLU A 297 1.55 12.01 -20.80
C GLU A 297 1.84 13.39 -21.40
N GLY A 298 2.90 14.04 -20.92
CA GLY A 298 3.27 15.41 -21.25
C GLY A 298 2.63 16.50 -20.40
N TYR A 299 1.75 16.16 -19.45
CA TYR A 299 1.08 17.14 -18.58
C TYR A 299 1.21 16.82 -17.09
N GLY A 300 0.66 15.71 -16.62
CA GLY A 300 0.57 15.41 -15.18
C GLY A 300 -0.26 14.19 -14.86
N THR A 301 -0.50 13.94 -13.58
CA THR A 301 -1.27 12.77 -13.10
C THR A 301 -2.35 13.16 -12.11
N ASP A 302 -3.54 12.59 -12.28
CA ASP A 302 -4.60 12.59 -11.26
C ASP A 302 -4.58 11.25 -10.52
N ALA A 303 -4.37 11.27 -9.20
CA ALA A 303 -4.52 10.12 -8.31
C ALA A 303 -5.81 10.27 -7.50
N VAL A 304 -6.69 9.28 -7.55
CA VAL A 304 -8.00 9.32 -6.88
C VAL A 304 -8.08 8.19 -5.86
N ILE A 305 -8.27 8.56 -4.59
CA ILE A 305 -8.64 7.64 -3.50
C ILE A 305 -10.15 7.71 -3.32
N GLN A 306 -10.81 6.56 -3.32
CA GLN A 306 -12.22 6.42 -2.99
C GLN A 306 -12.37 5.65 -1.69
N LEU A 307 -13.13 6.18 -0.75
CA LEU A 307 -13.45 5.57 0.55
C LEU A 307 -14.96 5.56 0.75
N LYS A 308 -15.45 4.65 1.59
CA LYS A 308 -16.86 4.65 1.99
C LYS A 308 -17.14 5.77 3.00
N ALA A 309 -18.16 6.56 2.71
CA ALA A 309 -18.60 7.65 3.60
C ALA A 309 -19.33 7.12 4.84
N LEU A 310 -19.96 5.94 4.74
CA LEU A 310 -20.69 5.29 5.82
C LEU A 310 -19.87 4.14 6.41
N SER A 311 -19.72 4.13 7.73
CA SER A 311 -18.96 3.08 8.43
C SER A 311 -19.59 1.69 8.30
N THR A 312 -20.90 1.59 8.06
CA THR A 312 -21.60 0.32 7.82
C THR A 312 -21.12 -0.41 6.57
N ASP A 313 -20.61 0.33 5.59
CA ASP A 313 -20.15 -0.21 4.32
C ASP A 313 -18.63 -0.45 4.32
N SER A 314 -17.94 0.07 5.34
CA SER A 314 -16.50 -0.08 5.58
C SER A 314 -16.15 -1.45 6.19
N VAL A 315 -16.35 -2.51 5.42
CA VAL A 315 -16.06 -3.90 5.84
C VAL A 315 -14.66 -4.33 5.41
N GLU A 316 -13.95 -5.08 6.26
CA GLU A 316 -12.61 -5.61 5.94
C GLU A 316 -12.62 -6.50 4.68
N LYS A 317 -11.76 -6.20 3.71
CA LYS A 317 -11.50 -7.04 2.53
C LYS A 317 -10.30 -7.96 2.79
N LEU A 318 -10.55 -9.23 3.06
CA LEU A 318 -9.51 -10.18 3.46
C LEU A 318 -9.19 -11.23 2.39
N PRO A 319 -7.92 -11.63 2.24
CA PRO A 319 -7.57 -12.79 1.44
C PRO A 319 -8.05 -14.07 2.14
N VAL A 320 -8.76 -14.92 1.39
CA VAL A 320 -9.19 -16.24 1.85
C VAL A 320 -8.42 -17.30 1.07
N PHE A 321 -7.75 -18.21 1.78
CA PHE A 321 -7.08 -19.35 1.18
C PHE A 321 -8.10 -20.45 0.87
N ASN A 322 -8.29 -20.75 -0.41
CA ASN A 322 -9.22 -21.78 -0.90
C ASN A 322 -8.73 -22.35 -2.24
N GLN A 323 -9.53 -23.24 -2.86
CA GLN A 323 -9.16 -23.85 -4.14
C GLN A 323 -8.98 -22.83 -5.27
N THR A 324 -9.73 -21.73 -5.26
CA THR A 324 -9.57 -20.63 -6.24
C THR A 324 -8.22 -19.96 -6.06
N ALA A 325 -7.83 -19.64 -4.82
CA ALA A 325 -6.51 -19.07 -4.55
C ALA A 325 -5.39 -20.03 -4.97
N LEU A 326 -5.54 -21.34 -4.75
CA LEU A 326 -4.57 -22.35 -5.17
C LEU A 326 -4.39 -22.40 -6.70
N ARG A 327 -5.46 -22.15 -7.48
CA ARG A 327 -5.38 -22.16 -8.95
C ARG A 327 -4.46 -21.07 -9.49
N HIS A 328 -4.48 -19.87 -8.89
CA HIS A 328 -3.59 -18.77 -9.28
C HIS A 328 -2.10 -19.13 -9.18
N TYR A 329 -1.72 -20.02 -8.25
CA TYR A 329 -0.33 -20.45 -8.10
C TYR A 329 0.07 -21.62 -9.01
N LYS A 330 -0.91 -22.37 -9.56
CA LYS A 330 -0.64 -23.66 -10.25
C LYS A 330 -0.85 -23.64 -11.77
N PHE A 331 -1.76 -22.83 -12.28
CA PHE A 331 -2.15 -22.81 -13.70
C PHE A 331 -2.09 -21.36 -14.17
N ASN A 332 -1.36 -21.04 -15.25
CA ASN A 332 -1.46 -19.72 -15.92
C ASN A 332 -0.70 -19.60 -17.26
N GLN A 333 -0.47 -20.68 -18.03
CA GLN A 333 -0.12 -20.53 -19.46
C GLN A 333 -1.37 -20.77 -20.29
N GLU A 334 -2.15 -19.71 -20.46
CA GLU A 334 -3.20 -19.65 -21.47
C GLU A 334 -2.65 -18.86 -22.66
N ALA A 335 -3.03 -19.27 -23.88
CA ALA A 335 -2.70 -18.47 -25.06
C ALA A 335 -3.39 -17.12 -24.95
N ASP A 336 -2.78 -16.05 -25.46
CA ASP A 336 -3.42 -14.74 -25.47
C ASP A 336 -4.78 -14.83 -26.18
N ASP A 337 -5.83 -14.35 -25.49
CA ASP A 337 -7.20 -14.32 -26.02
C ASP A 337 -7.36 -13.42 -27.26
N TRP A 338 -6.34 -12.59 -27.53
CA TRP A 338 -6.35 -11.57 -28.56
C TRP A 338 -5.10 -11.67 -29.46
N CYS A 339 -5.22 -11.21 -30.71
CA CYS A 339 -4.11 -11.26 -31.65
C CYS A 339 -2.91 -10.45 -31.17
N VAL A 340 -1.77 -11.11 -31.03
CA VAL A 340 -0.48 -10.45 -30.80
C VAL A 340 0.16 -10.12 -32.15
N PRO A 341 0.39 -8.84 -32.49
CA PRO A 341 1.03 -8.48 -33.74
C PRO A 341 2.48 -8.98 -33.78
N ARG A 342 2.99 -9.27 -34.99
CA ARG A 342 4.40 -9.63 -35.17
C ARG A 342 5.30 -8.47 -34.74
N LYS A 343 6.40 -8.78 -34.06
CA LYS A 343 7.42 -7.78 -33.68
C LYS A 343 7.94 -6.99 -34.87
N GLU A 344 8.04 -7.65 -36.02
CA GLU A 344 8.39 -7.06 -37.30
C GLU A 344 7.20 -7.19 -38.25
N PRO A 345 6.31 -6.17 -38.29
CA PRO A 345 5.20 -6.17 -39.24
C PRO A 345 5.75 -6.07 -40.66
N LEU A 346 5.10 -6.78 -41.58
CA LEU A 346 5.52 -6.85 -42.97
C LEU A 346 5.41 -5.45 -43.61
N ASN A 347 6.50 -4.96 -44.21
CA ASN A 347 6.47 -3.69 -44.93
C ASN A 347 5.76 -3.86 -46.28
N LEU A 348 4.45 -3.59 -46.28
CA LEU A 348 3.60 -3.72 -47.47
C LEU A 348 3.99 -2.76 -48.61
N ALA A 349 4.71 -1.66 -48.32
CA ALA A 349 5.16 -0.73 -49.35
C ALA A 349 6.31 -1.32 -50.18
N ALA A 350 7.31 -1.94 -49.54
CA ALA A 350 8.40 -2.63 -50.22
C ALA A 350 7.91 -3.90 -50.95
N TYR A 351 6.95 -4.61 -50.35
CA TYR A 351 6.37 -5.83 -50.95
C TYR A 351 5.54 -5.54 -52.21
N LYS A 352 4.88 -4.39 -52.30
CA LYS A 352 4.15 -3.95 -53.50
C LYS A 352 5.07 -3.43 -54.61
N ALA A 353 6.24 -2.89 -54.28
CA ALA A 353 7.22 -2.42 -55.25
C ALA A 353 8.05 -3.55 -55.90
N ALA A 354 8.07 -4.73 -55.28
CA ALA A 354 8.76 -5.93 -55.78
C ALA A 354 7.84 -6.87 -56.60
N LYS A 355 6.60 -6.45 -56.86
CA LYS A 355 5.61 -7.12 -57.71
C LYS A 355 5.32 -6.23 -58.91
#